data_AF-A0A3F3H6N3-F1
#
_entry.id   AF-A0A3F3H6N3-F1
#
_cell.length_a   1.000
_cell.length_b   1.000
_cell.length_c   1.000
_cell.angle_alpha   90.00
_cell.angle_beta   90.00
_cell.angle_gamma   90.00
#
_symmetry.space_group_name_H-M   'P 1'
#
loop_
_entity.id
_entity.type
_entity.pdbx_description
1 polymer ?
#
loop_
_entity_poly.entity_id
_entity_poly.type
_entity_poly.pdbx_seq_one_letter_code
_entity_poly.pdbx_strand_id
1 'polypeptide(L)'
;LVNNGLKTFEIRKNDRDYHVGDLLALSRYNSELNCYKQTDIAWASQPYKASSVHEADTILRKIIYMTDYEQKDGYVVLGIGKY
;
A
#
# COMPACT_ATOMS: atom_id res chain seq x y z
N LEU A 1 -8.07 5.55 2.21
CA LEU A 1 -8.90 5.12 1.08
C LEU A 1 -8.87 3.61 0.88
N VAL A 2 -7.69 2.97 0.83
CA VAL A 2 -7.63 1.50 0.74
C VAL A 2 -8.06 0.81 2.05
N ASN A 3 -7.65 1.35 3.20
CA ASN A 3 -7.98 0.72 4.49
C ASN A 3 -9.50 0.73 4.81
N ASN A 4 -10.22 1.78 4.41
CA ASN A 4 -11.67 1.90 4.60
C ASN A 4 -12.48 1.39 3.40
N GLY A 5 -11.86 0.75 2.41
CA GLY A 5 -12.54 0.11 1.28
C GLY A 5 -13.06 1.05 0.19
N LEU A 6 -12.86 2.37 0.30
CA LEU A 6 -13.28 3.33 -0.72
C LEU A 6 -12.42 3.26 -1.99
N LYS A 7 -11.19 2.78 -1.88
CA LYS A 7 -10.30 2.52 -3.01
C LYS A 7 -9.93 1.04 -3.02
N THR A 8 -10.34 0.36 -4.09
CA THR A 8 -10.20 -1.09 -4.27
C THR A 8 -9.22 -1.44 -5.39
N PHE A 9 -8.37 -0.50 -5.80
CA PHE A 9 -7.34 -0.70 -6.82
C PHE A 9 -6.05 0.06 -6.50
N GLU A 10 -4.94 -0.39 -7.08
CA GLU A 10 -3.64 0.28 -7.10
C GLU A 10 -3.16 0.41 -8.55
N ILE A 11 -2.47 1.51 -8.88
CA ILE A 11 -1.82 1.69 -10.18
C ILE A 11 -0.32 1.64 -9.95
N ARG A 12 0.40 0.75 -10.62
CA ARG A 12 1.83 0.52 -10.41
C ARG A 12 2.54 0.26 -11.73
N LYS A 13 3.84 0.57 -11.79
CA LYS A 13 4.71 0.00 -12.82
C LYS A 13 4.83 -1.50 -12.55
N ASN A 14 4.74 -2.34 -13.58
CA ASN A 14 4.92 -3.78 -13.46
C ASN A 14 6.41 -4.17 -13.50
N ASP A 15 7.21 -3.57 -12.63
CA ASP A 15 8.66 -3.81 -12.51
C ASP A 15 9.03 -4.94 -11.54
N ARG A 16 8.01 -5.61 -10.99
CA ARG A 16 8.15 -6.74 -10.06
C ARG A 16 7.44 -8.00 -10.52
N ASP A 17 6.95 -7.99 -11.76
CA ASP A 17 6.21 -9.11 -12.35
C ASP A 17 5.01 -9.54 -11.48
N TYR A 18 4.10 -8.59 -11.22
CA TYR A 18 2.92 -8.83 -10.40
C TYR A 18 1.96 -9.80 -11.09
N HIS A 19 1.36 -10.68 -10.29
CA HIS A 19 0.38 -11.65 -10.74
C HIS A 19 -0.91 -11.58 -9.92
N VAL A 20 -2.02 -11.99 -10.54
CA VAL A 20 -3.26 -12.29 -9.81
C VAL A 20 -2.97 -13.41 -8.82
N GLY A 21 -3.34 -13.21 -7.56
CA GLY A 21 -3.03 -14.12 -6.46
C GLY A 21 -2.00 -13.57 -5.48
N ASP A 22 -1.14 -12.65 -5.91
CA ASP A 22 -0.09 -12.08 -5.07
C ASP A 22 -0.65 -11.27 -3.89
N LEU A 23 0.16 -11.18 -2.83
CA LEU A 23 -0.12 -10.33 -1.68
C LEU A 23 0.65 -9.02 -1.80
N LEU A 24 -0.09 -7.92 -1.81
CA LEU A 24 0.43 -6.57 -1.77
C LEU A 24 0.47 -6.06 -0.33
N ALA A 25 1.68 -5.79 0.16
CA ALA A 25 1.92 -5.11 1.42
C ALA A 25 1.86 -3.59 1.23
N LEU A 26 0.90 -2.93 1.90
CA LEU A 26 0.68 -1.49 1.81
C LEU A 26 0.93 -0.84 3.18
N SER A 27 2.03 -0.10 3.27
CA SER A 27 2.40 0.68 4.45
C SER A 27 2.11 2.16 4.23
N ARG A 28 1.58 2.84 5.25
CA ARG A 28 1.32 4.29 5.14
C ARG A 28 2.64 5.06 5.17
N TYR A 29 2.92 5.78 4.09
CA TYR A 29 4.05 6.69 3.99
C TYR A 29 3.62 8.13 4.31
N ASN A 30 4.43 8.86 5.08
CA ASN A 30 4.30 10.30 5.32
C ASN A 30 5.45 11.02 4.60
N SER A 31 5.12 11.82 3.59
CA SER A 31 6.10 12.54 2.77
C SER A 31 6.74 13.73 3.47
N GLU A 32 6.03 14.41 4.37
CA GLU A 32 6.57 15.57 5.10
C GLU A 32 7.67 15.14 6.07
N LEU A 33 7.51 13.95 6.66
CA LEU A 33 8.45 13.39 7.63
C LEU A 33 9.41 12.37 7.00
N ASN A 34 9.27 12.08 5.70
CA ASN A 34 10.04 11.07 4.98
C ASN A 34 10.10 9.71 5.72
N CYS A 35 8.96 9.27 6.29
CA CYS A 35 8.93 8.09 7.16
C CYS A 35 7.62 7.30 7.02
N TYR A 36 7.61 6.07 7.55
CA TYR A 36 6.39 5.29 7.69
C TYR A 36 5.78 5.51 9.08
N LYS A 37 4.46 5.34 9.18
CA LYS A 37 3.74 5.46 10.45
C LYS A 37 3.69 4.11 11.18
N GLN A 38 4.09 4.10 12.44
CA GLN A 38 3.67 3.12 13.45
C GLN A 38 2.63 3.81 14.34
N THR A 39 1.54 3.11 14.70
CA THR A 39 0.31 3.65 15.34
C THR A 39 0.51 4.80 16.31
N ASP A 40 -0.44 5.75 16.32
CA ASP A 40 -0.57 6.76 17.39
C ASP A 40 -0.77 6.05 18.73
N ILE A 41 0.30 5.83 19.49
CA ILE A 41 0.18 5.43 20.90
C ILE A 41 -0.33 6.65 21.67
N ALA A 42 -1.65 6.79 21.75
CA ALA A 42 -2.33 7.93 22.37
C ALA A 42 -1.99 8.13 23.87
N TRP A 43 -1.36 7.15 24.52
CA TRP A 43 -0.90 7.23 25.91
C TRP A 43 0.52 7.81 26.07
N ALA A 44 1.31 7.79 25.00
CA ALA A 44 2.62 8.42 24.97
C ALA A 44 2.51 9.66 24.08
N SER A 45 2.54 10.85 24.68
CA SER A 45 2.49 12.15 23.99
C SER A 45 3.72 12.43 23.10
N GLN A 46 4.30 11.41 22.46
CA GLN A 46 5.45 11.54 21.58
C GLN A 46 5.02 11.75 20.13
N PRO A 47 5.68 12.69 19.42
CA PRO A 47 5.41 12.98 18.02
C PRO A 47 5.73 11.75 17.17
N TYR A 48 4.96 11.54 16.10
CA TYR A 48 5.21 10.60 14.99
C TYR A 48 6.52 9.82 15.11
N LYS A 49 6.47 8.57 15.59
CA LYS A 49 7.64 7.70 15.56
C LYS A 49 7.94 7.39 14.09
N ALA A 50 8.98 8.02 13.56
CA ALA A 50 9.50 7.69 12.23
C ALA A 50 9.93 6.23 12.26
N SER A 51 9.14 5.36 11.62
CA SER A 51 9.39 3.93 11.56
C SER A 51 10.01 3.55 10.23
N SER A 52 10.91 2.57 10.26
CA SER A 52 11.40 1.94 9.04
C SER A 52 10.28 1.12 8.38
N VAL A 53 10.44 0.74 7.12
CA VAL A 53 9.47 -0.11 6.42
C VAL A 53 9.22 -1.45 7.14
N HIS A 54 10.21 -1.93 7.89
CA HIS A 54 10.12 -3.18 8.65
C HIS A 54 9.26 -3.07 9.92
N GLU A 55 9.00 -1.84 10.39
CA GLU A 55 8.26 -1.55 11.62
C GLU A 55 6.93 -0.83 11.34
N ALA A 56 6.64 -0.59 10.07
CA ALA A 56 5.48 0.17 9.63
C ALA A 56 4.18 -0.61 9.78
N ASP A 57 3.12 0.10 10.15
CA ASP A 57 1.78 -0.47 10.08
C ASP A 57 1.45 -0.80 8.63
N THR A 58 1.26 -2.09 8.35
CA THR A 58 1.11 -2.63 7.00
C THR A 58 -0.21 -3.37 6.89
N ILE A 59 -0.99 -3.02 5.87
CA ILE A 59 -2.18 -3.81 5.50
C ILE A 59 -1.82 -4.71 4.33
N LEU A 60 -2.28 -5.97 4.40
CA LEU A 60 -2.17 -6.91 3.29
C LEU A 60 -3.44 -6.88 2.44
N ARG A 61 -3.25 -6.98 1.13
CA ARG A 61 -4.32 -7.07 0.14
C ARG A 61 -3.97 -8.09 -0.93
N LYS A 62 -4.93 -8.90 -1.35
CA LYS A 62 -4.74 -9.85 -2.44
C LYS A 62 -5.00 -9.18 -3.78
N ILE A 63 -4.14 -9.37 -4.78
CA ILE A 63 -4.42 -8.98 -6.15
C ILE A 63 -5.46 -9.95 -6.72
N ILE A 64 -6.65 -9.45 -7.04
CA ILE A 64 -7.79 -10.24 -7.54
C ILE A 64 -8.07 -10.00 -9.02
N TYR A 65 -7.47 -8.96 -9.59
CA TYR A 65 -7.59 -8.58 -11.00
C TYR A 65 -6.35 -7.77 -11.41
N MET A 66 -5.92 -7.90 -12.67
CA MET A 66 -4.85 -7.09 -13.24
C MET A 66 -5.15 -6.76 -14.70
N THR A 67 -4.87 -5.53 -15.12
CA THR A 67 -4.99 -5.10 -16.52
C THR A 67 -4.00 -3.98 -16.84
N ASP A 68 -3.54 -3.93 -18.08
CA ASP A 68 -2.75 -2.87 -18.69
C ASP A 68 -3.58 -1.95 -19.61
N TYR A 69 -4.89 -2.18 -19.70
CA TYR A 69 -5.79 -1.43 -20.57
C TYR A 69 -5.71 0.09 -20.31
N GLU A 70 -5.47 0.86 -21.37
CA GLU A 70 -5.32 2.32 -21.34
C GLU A 70 -4.30 2.85 -20.31
N GLN A 71 -3.33 2.04 -19.90
CA GLN A 71 -2.23 2.47 -19.05
C GLN A 71 -1.04 2.97 -19.87
N LYS A 72 -0.18 3.75 -19.23
CA LYS A 72 1.14 4.08 -19.79
C LYS A 72 1.99 2.81 -19.91
N ASP A 73 2.97 2.84 -20.81
CA ASP A 73 3.87 1.70 -21.02
C ASP A 73 4.49 1.19 -19.71
N GLY A 74 4.39 -0.12 -19.49
CA GLY A 74 4.85 -0.80 -18.29
C GLY A 74 4.02 -0.54 -17.02
N TYR A 75 2.87 0.14 -17.08
CA TYR A 75 1.96 0.31 -15.93
C TYR A 75 0.75 -0.62 -15.99
N VAL A 76 0.26 -1.01 -14.81
CA VAL A 76 -0.90 -1.87 -14.62
C VAL A 76 -1.83 -1.31 -13.55
N VAL A 77 -3.12 -1.61 -13.71
CA VAL A 77 -4.13 -1.47 -12.66
C VAL A 77 -4.27 -2.82 -11.95
N LEU A 78 -4.06 -2.82 -10.65
CA LEU A 78 -4.20 -3.97 -9.75
C LEU A 78 -5.51 -3.83 -8.98
N GLY A 79 -6.51 -4.66 -9.28
CA GLY A 79 -7.68 -4.79 -8.42
C GLY A 79 -7.30 -5.52 -7.14
N ILE A 80 -7.64 -4.95 -5.98
CA ILE A 80 -7.21 -5.46 -4.67
C ILE A 80 -8.41 -5.81 -3.77
N GLY A 81 -8.34 -6.99 -3.16
CA GLY A 81 -9.34 -7.52 -2.22
C GLY A 81 -8.78 -7.69 -0.81
N LYS A 82 -9.67 -7.92 0.16
CA LYS A 82 -9.27 -8.39 1.50
C LYS A 82 -8.62 -9.78 1.35
N TYR A 83 -7.55 -10.00 2.12
CA TYR A 83 -6.93 -11.30 2.32
C TYR A 83 -7.75 -12.11 3.33
#